data_AF-A0A382IHP5-F1
#
_entry.id   AF-A0A382IHP5-F1
#
_cell.length_a   1.000
_cell.length_b   1.000
_cell.length_c   1.000
_cell.angle_alpha   90.00
_cell.angle_beta   90.00
_cell.angle_gamma   90.00
#
_symmetry.space_group_name_H-M   'P 1'
#
loop_
_entity.id
_entity.type
_entity.pdbx_description
1 polymer ?
#
loop_
_entity_poly.entity_id
_entity_poly.type
_entity_poly.pdbx_seq_one_letter_code
_entity_poly.pdbx_strand_id
1 'polypeptide(L)'
;VDKLNHRFCIAPMMQCTDIHDRFLFRLITKKAVLYTEMITTGAIIHGDCIEKLKFNSTVEHPVAIQLGGSNPDELSRCTKICSDMGYDEINLNVGCPSNRVQKGLFGACLMQDPHLLSECISAMQESTMLPVTVKC
;
A
#
# COMPACT_ATOMS: atom_id res chain seq x y z
N VAL A 1 13.80 -7.33 13.55
CA VAL A 1 13.55 -6.63 12.26
C VAL A 1 13.87 -5.18 12.51
N ASP A 2 14.90 -4.64 11.85
CA ASP A 2 15.20 -3.22 11.97
C ASP A 2 14.01 -2.42 11.46
N LYS A 3 13.56 -1.45 12.25
CA LYS A 3 12.39 -0.64 11.93
C LYS A 3 12.69 0.20 10.69
N LEU A 4 11.79 0.18 9.70
CA LEU A 4 11.88 1.02 8.51
C LEU A 4 12.04 2.51 8.91
N ASN A 5 12.93 3.23 8.22
CA ASN A 5 13.20 4.64 8.52
C ASN A 5 12.38 5.57 7.62
N HIS A 6 11.29 6.11 8.15
CA HIS A 6 10.38 7.02 7.44
C HIS A 6 10.81 8.50 7.41
N ARG A 7 12.09 8.83 7.71
CA ARG A 7 12.55 10.23 7.67
C ARG A 7 12.40 10.85 6.27
N PHE A 8 12.52 10.04 5.22
CA PHE A 8 12.36 10.49 3.84
C PHE A 8 11.66 9.41 3.01
N CYS A 9 10.50 9.75 2.46
CA CYS A 9 9.66 8.86 1.67
C CYS A 9 9.23 9.56 0.38
N ILE A 10 9.09 8.80 -0.71
CA ILE A 10 8.44 9.28 -1.94
C ILE A 10 6.97 8.90 -1.87
N ALA A 11 6.09 9.89 -2.02
CA ALA A 11 4.66 9.69 -1.87
C ALA A 11 4.09 8.73 -2.92
N PRO A 12 3.04 7.95 -2.59
CA PRO A 12 2.29 7.18 -3.58
C PRO A 12 1.52 8.14 -4.49
N MET A 13 1.77 8.06 -5.81
CA MET A 13 1.19 8.96 -6.79
C MET A 13 0.69 8.16 -8.00
N MET A 14 -0.63 8.18 -8.20
CA MET A 14 -1.24 7.57 -9.38
C MET A 14 -0.60 8.13 -10.67
N GLN A 15 -0.27 7.24 -11.61
CA GLN A 15 0.37 7.52 -12.89
C GLN A 15 1.77 8.15 -12.80
N CYS A 16 2.45 8.02 -11.65
CA CYS A 16 3.76 8.63 -11.43
C CYS A 16 4.69 7.84 -10.49
N THR A 17 4.18 6.91 -9.68
CA THR A 17 5.04 5.99 -8.90
C THR A 17 4.87 4.56 -9.40
N ASP A 18 4.98 4.37 -10.71
CA ASP A 18 5.04 3.03 -11.30
C ASP A 18 6.43 2.39 -11.11
N ILE A 19 6.65 1.20 -11.68
CA ILE A 19 7.92 0.49 -11.55
C ILE A 19 9.11 1.25 -12.19
N HIS A 20 8.89 1.95 -13.29
CA HIS A 20 9.91 2.71 -14.01
C HIS A 20 10.29 3.98 -13.25
N ASP A 21 9.29 4.70 -12.73
CA ASP A 21 9.50 5.88 -11.91
C ASP A 21 10.27 5.54 -10.63
N ARG A 22 9.85 4.48 -9.94
CA ARG A 22 10.53 4.01 -8.72
C ARG A 22 11.95 3.55 -8.99
N PHE A 23 12.21 2.93 -10.14
CA PHE A 23 13.57 2.61 -10.57
C PHE A 23 14.42 3.87 -10.73
N LEU A 24 13.90 4.90 -11.43
CA LEU A 24 14.59 6.19 -11.58
C LEU A 24 14.87 6.83 -10.22
N PHE A 25 13.88 6.86 -9.31
CA PHE A 25 14.08 7.42 -7.98
C PHE A 25 15.14 6.68 -7.17
N ARG A 26 15.25 5.36 -7.35
CA ARG A 26 16.29 4.57 -6.70
C ARG A 26 17.70 4.89 -7.22
N LEU A 27 17.85 5.30 -8.49
CA LEU A 27 19.12 5.81 -9.02
C LEU A 27 19.54 7.12 -8.34
N ILE A 28 18.58 7.93 -7.91
CA ILE A 28 18.83 9.21 -7.22
C ILE A 28 19.14 8.99 -5.74
N THR A 29 18.44 8.07 -5.08
CA THR A 29 18.61 7.84 -3.63
C THR A 29 18.41 6.39 -3.22
N LYS A 30 19.33 5.90 -2.38
CA LYS A 30 19.25 4.59 -1.70
C LYS A 30 18.57 4.65 -0.32
N LYS A 31 18.21 5.85 0.16
CA LYS A 31 17.72 6.06 1.54
C LYS A 31 16.21 6.24 1.62
N ALA A 32 15.56 6.64 0.53
CA ALA A 32 14.12 6.86 0.53
C ALA A 32 13.35 5.53 0.57
N VAL A 33 12.24 5.53 1.32
CA VAL A 33 11.18 4.54 1.19
C VAL A 33 10.36 4.91 -0.04
N LEU A 34 10.23 3.96 -0.97
CA LEU A 34 9.41 4.12 -2.16
C LEU A 34 8.01 3.60 -1.87
N TYR A 35 6.97 4.29 -2.35
CA TYR A 35 5.59 3.78 -2.30
C TYR A 35 5.11 3.49 -3.72
N THR A 36 4.33 2.42 -3.88
CA THR A 36 3.64 2.13 -5.15
C THR A 36 2.55 3.16 -5.43
N GLU A 37 1.98 3.12 -6.64
CA GLU A 37 0.62 3.62 -6.84
C GLU A 37 -0.37 2.93 -5.88
N MET A 38 -1.51 3.57 -5.61
CA MET A 38 -2.57 2.95 -4.83
C MET A 38 -3.27 1.85 -5.65
N ILE A 39 -3.33 0.64 -5.10
CA ILE A 39 -3.98 -0.51 -5.73
C ILE A 39 -5.17 -0.94 -4.88
N THR A 40 -6.34 -1.12 -5.50
CA THR A 40 -7.55 -1.50 -4.76
C THR A 40 -7.58 -3.00 -4.44
N THR A 41 -8.19 -3.38 -3.32
CA THR A 41 -8.36 -4.80 -2.94
C THR A 41 -9.04 -5.61 -4.04
N GLY A 42 -10.12 -5.07 -4.60
CA GLY A 42 -10.84 -5.72 -5.71
C GLY A 42 -9.98 -5.94 -6.95
N ALA A 43 -9.01 -5.07 -7.24
CA ALA A 43 -8.09 -5.25 -8.37
C ALA A 43 -7.11 -6.41 -8.15
N ILE A 44 -6.70 -6.64 -6.89
CA ILE A 44 -5.81 -7.75 -6.52
C ILE A 44 -6.58 -9.08 -6.48
N ILE A 45 -7.81 -9.06 -5.92
CA ILE A 45 -8.58 -10.28 -5.67
C ILE A 45 -9.26 -10.82 -6.93
N HIS A 46 -9.82 -9.94 -7.75
CA HIS A 46 -10.69 -10.33 -8.87
C HIS A 46 -10.06 -10.14 -10.25
N GLY A 47 -8.91 -9.47 -10.35
CA GLY A 47 -8.34 -9.06 -11.64
C GLY A 47 -6.96 -9.62 -11.92
N ASP A 48 -6.61 -9.67 -13.20
CA ASP A 48 -5.28 -9.97 -13.76
C ASP A 48 -4.19 -8.93 -13.42
N CYS A 49 -4.39 -8.14 -12.35
CA CYS A 49 -3.52 -7.01 -12.00
C CYS A 49 -2.34 -7.40 -11.11
N ILE A 50 -1.99 -8.69 -10.99
CA ILE A 50 -0.76 -9.14 -10.32
C ILE A 50 0.47 -8.45 -10.94
N GLU A 51 0.44 -8.15 -12.24
CA GLU A 51 1.50 -7.39 -12.91
C GLU A 51 1.73 -6.01 -12.26
N LYS A 52 0.68 -5.34 -11.75
CA LYS A 52 0.81 -4.05 -11.05
C LYS A 52 1.42 -4.18 -9.66
N LEU A 53 1.42 -5.38 -9.10
CA LEU A 53 2.08 -5.69 -7.83
C LEU A 53 3.56 -5.98 -8.01
N LYS A 54 4.05 -6.15 -9.25
CA LYS A 54 5.47 -6.42 -9.49
C LYS A 54 6.31 -5.20 -9.18
N PHE A 55 7.45 -5.47 -8.56
CA PHE A 55 8.54 -4.54 -8.36
C PHE A 55 9.86 -5.30 -8.50
N ASN A 56 10.95 -4.59 -8.77
CA ASN A 56 12.29 -5.14 -8.82
C ASN A 56 12.84 -5.31 -7.41
N SER A 57 12.75 -6.53 -6.88
CA SER A 57 13.23 -6.90 -5.54
C SER A 57 14.74 -6.77 -5.33
N THR A 58 15.54 -6.59 -6.37
CA THR A 58 16.99 -6.35 -6.21
C THR A 58 17.34 -4.87 -6.15
N VAL A 59 16.39 -3.99 -6.49
CA VAL A 59 16.63 -2.55 -6.67
C VAL A 59 15.75 -1.71 -5.77
N GLU A 60 14.44 -1.96 -5.73
CA GLU A 60 13.48 -1.00 -5.18
C GLU A 60 13.44 -0.94 -3.65
N HIS A 61 14.00 -1.92 -2.93
CA HIS A 61 14.02 -1.89 -1.46
C HIS A 61 14.73 -0.65 -0.88
N PRO A 62 14.19 -0.04 0.20
CA PRO A 62 12.89 -0.35 0.82
C PRO A 62 11.70 0.18 0.00
N VAL A 63 10.67 -0.66 -0.18
CA VAL A 63 9.44 -0.36 -0.92
C VAL A 63 8.19 -0.81 -0.17
N ALA A 64 7.21 0.09 -0.08
CA ALA A 64 5.91 -0.12 0.53
C ALA A 64 4.83 -0.18 -0.54
N ILE A 65 3.85 -1.07 -0.37
CA ILE A 65 2.64 -1.07 -1.22
C ILE A 65 1.54 -0.26 -0.56
N GLN A 66 0.83 0.56 -1.34
CA GLN A 66 -0.38 1.23 -0.87
C GLN A 66 -1.65 0.52 -1.35
N LEU A 67 -2.45 0.04 -0.41
CA LEU A 67 -3.76 -0.57 -0.64
C LEU A 67 -4.90 0.45 -0.50
N GLY A 68 -5.95 0.26 -1.28
CA GLY A 68 -7.24 0.95 -1.15
C GLY A 68 -8.38 -0.05 -0.98
N GLY A 69 -9.09 0.01 0.14
CA GLY A 69 -10.23 -0.85 0.43
C GLY A 69 -10.80 -0.57 1.82
N SER A 70 -11.94 -1.15 2.11
CA SER A 70 -12.67 -0.96 3.38
C SER A 70 -13.30 -2.24 3.93
N ASN A 71 -13.05 -3.38 3.28
CA ASN A 71 -13.48 -4.69 3.75
C ASN A 71 -12.29 -5.36 4.48
N PRO A 72 -12.41 -5.70 5.78
CA PRO A 72 -11.33 -6.30 6.56
C PRO A 72 -10.79 -7.62 5.97
N ASP A 73 -11.67 -8.51 5.50
CA ASP A 73 -11.27 -9.81 4.93
C ASP A 73 -10.50 -9.65 3.62
N GLU A 74 -10.96 -8.75 2.76
CA GLU A 74 -10.26 -8.43 1.51
C GLU A 74 -8.89 -7.80 1.76
N LEU A 75 -8.81 -6.87 2.71
CA LEU A 75 -7.57 -6.22 3.11
C LEU A 75 -6.58 -7.20 3.74
N SER A 76 -7.06 -8.10 4.60
CA SER A 76 -6.27 -9.22 5.15
C SER A 76 -5.69 -10.08 4.03
N ARG A 77 -6.52 -10.53 3.08
CA ARG A 77 -6.07 -11.34 1.94
C ARG A 77 -5.04 -10.61 1.07
N CYS A 78 -5.28 -9.34 0.73
CA CYS A 78 -4.34 -8.55 -0.05
C CYS A 78 -3.03 -8.30 0.69
N THR A 79 -3.10 -8.05 2.00
CA THR A 79 -1.93 -7.90 2.88
C THR A 79 -1.06 -9.15 2.85
N LYS A 80 -1.68 -10.33 2.97
CA LYS A 80 -0.96 -11.61 2.90
C LYS A 80 -0.27 -11.78 1.54
N ILE A 81 -0.98 -11.55 0.44
CA ILE A 81 -0.42 -11.62 -0.92
C ILE A 81 0.79 -10.69 -1.05
N CYS A 82 0.66 -9.43 -0.66
CA CYS A 82 1.74 -8.44 -0.78
C CYS A 82 2.92 -8.78 0.14
N SER A 83 2.66 -9.27 1.35
CA SER A 83 3.70 -9.76 2.26
C SER A 83 4.48 -10.91 1.64
N ASP A 84 3.81 -11.87 1.01
CA ASP A 84 4.44 -13.03 0.39
C ASP A 84 5.21 -12.65 -0.89
N MET A 85 4.85 -11.53 -1.54
CA MET A 85 5.61 -10.94 -2.65
C MET A 85 6.89 -10.23 -2.21
N GLY A 86 7.09 -10.03 -0.90
CA GLY A 86 8.32 -9.47 -0.34
C GLY A 86 8.35 -7.95 -0.24
N TYR A 87 7.21 -7.26 -0.21
CA TYR A 87 7.17 -5.84 0.18
C TYR A 87 7.74 -5.65 1.59
N ASP A 88 8.25 -4.45 1.90
CA ASP A 88 8.80 -4.17 3.24
C ASP A 88 7.77 -3.55 4.19
N GLU A 89 6.67 -3.02 3.66
CA GLU A 89 5.58 -2.37 4.40
C GLU A 89 4.27 -2.46 3.63
N ILE A 90 3.17 -2.59 4.37
CA ILE A 90 1.81 -2.52 3.84
C ILE A 90 1.16 -1.22 4.34
N ASN A 91 0.78 -0.34 3.42
CA ASN A 91 0.18 0.95 3.72
C ASN A 91 -1.29 1.00 3.31
N LEU A 92 -2.18 1.47 4.17
CA LEU A 92 -3.59 1.71 3.84
C LEU A 92 -3.81 3.20 3.51
N ASN A 93 -4.42 3.46 2.35
CA ASN A 93 -4.86 4.81 1.99
C ASN A 93 -6.16 5.16 2.72
N VAL A 94 -6.09 6.12 3.64
CA VAL A 94 -7.24 6.67 4.36
C VAL A 94 -7.40 8.17 4.11
N GLY A 95 -6.68 8.75 3.15
CA GLY A 95 -6.60 10.20 2.94
C GLY A 95 -7.17 10.73 1.63
N CYS A 96 -7.39 9.89 0.62
CA CYS A 96 -7.79 10.39 -0.69
C CYS A 96 -9.27 10.88 -0.70
N PRO A 97 -9.57 12.14 -1.07
CA PRO A 97 -10.94 12.66 -1.11
C PRO A 97 -11.64 12.43 -2.46
N SER A 98 -11.00 11.76 -3.43
CA SER A 98 -11.50 11.70 -4.81
C SER A 98 -12.82 10.94 -4.95
N ASN A 99 -13.65 11.32 -5.93
CA ASN A 99 -14.94 10.69 -6.20
C ASN A 99 -14.85 9.18 -6.48
N ARG A 100 -13.74 8.73 -7.08
CA ARG A 100 -13.51 7.30 -7.39
C ARG A 100 -13.33 6.47 -6.10
N VAL A 101 -12.72 7.09 -5.09
CA VAL A 101 -12.40 6.49 -3.80
C VAL A 101 -13.62 6.51 -2.87
N GLN A 102 -14.40 7.60 -2.88
CA GLN A 102 -15.67 7.68 -2.14
C GLN A 102 -16.68 6.60 -2.57
N LYS A 103 -16.79 6.33 -3.88
CA LYS A 103 -17.67 5.27 -4.41
C LYS A 103 -17.26 3.86 -3.98
N GLY A 104 -15.97 3.67 -3.64
CA GLY A 104 -15.46 2.41 -3.11
C GLY A 104 -15.45 2.33 -1.59
N LEU A 105 -15.93 3.37 -0.89
CA LEU A 105 -15.96 3.47 0.59
C LEU A 105 -14.59 3.37 1.27
N PHE A 106 -13.50 3.74 0.59
CA PHE A 106 -12.16 3.82 1.17
C PHE A 106 -11.57 5.24 1.06
N GLY A 107 -10.33 5.47 1.52
CA GLY A 107 -9.72 6.82 1.54
C GLY A 107 -10.33 7.71 2.63
N ALA A 108 -10.48 9.01 2.37
CA ALA A 108 -10.88 9.99 3.39
C ALA A 108 -12.24 9.69 4.05
N CYS A 109 -13.16 9.02 3.34
CA CYS A 109 -14.46 8.66 3.92
C CYS A 109 -14.34 7.51 4.94
N LEU A 110 -13.32 6.65 4.85
CA LEU A 110 -13.10 5.59 5.84
C LEU A 110 -12.77 6.17 7.22
N MET A 111 -12.16 7.35 7.28
CA MET A 111 -11.92 8.04 8.56
C MET A 111 -13.19 8.51 9.26
N GLN A 112 -14.35 8.53 8.59
CA GLN A 112 -15.63 8.84 9.22
C GLN A 112 -16.17 7.68 10.06
N ASP A 113 -15.65 6.47 9.86
CA ASP A 113 -15.97 5.29 10.64
C ASP A 113 -14.70 4.71 11.29
N PRO A 114 -14.30 5.23 12.47
CA PRO A 114 -13.13 4.76 13.19
C PRO A 114 -13.21 3.28 13.59
N HIS A 115 -14.42 2.74 13.77
CA HIS A 115 -14.61 1.34 14.14
C HIS A 115 -14.22 0.44 12.97
N LEU A 116 -14.80 0.71 11.79
CA LEU A 116 -14.46 -0.03 10.58
C LEU A 116 -12.97 0.12 10.22
N LEU A 117 -12.39 1.32 10.36
CA LEU A 117 -10.96 1.52 10.16
C LEU A 117 -10.12 0.66 11.11
N SER A 118 -10.51 0.58 12.38
CA SER A 118 -9.83 -0.28 13.36
C SER A 118 -9.93 -1.75 12.98
N GLU A 119 -11.09 -2.24 12.55
CA GLU A 119 -11.25 -3.62 12.08
C GLU A 119 -10.37 -3.93 10.87
N CYS A 120 -10.32 -3.00 9.90
CA CYS A 120 -9.46 -3.11 8.73
C CYS A 120 -7.98 -3.23 9.12
N ILE A 121 -7.49 -2.34 9.99
CA ILE A 121 -6.09 -2.34 10.42
C ILE A 121 -5.75 -3.60 11.22
N SER A 122 -6.62 -4.03 12.13
CA SER A 122 -6.43 -5.27 12.89
C SER A 122 -6.32 -6.49 11.97
N ALA A 123 -7.26 -6.64 11.02
CA ALA A 123 -7.24 -7.76 10.08
C ALA A 123 -5.98 -7.78 9.20
N MET A 124 -5.49 -6.61 8.77
CA MET A 124 -4.22 -6.49 8.04
C MET A 124 -3.03 -6.90 8.91
N GLN A 125 -2.96 -6.41 10.15
CA GLN A 125 -1.88 -6.71 11.10
C GLN A 125 -1.81 -8.19 11.47
N GLU A 126 -2.95 -8.85 11.60
CA GLU A 126 -3.01 -10.30 11.85
C GLU A 126 -2.52 -11.15 10.66
N SER A 127 -2.45 -10.55 9.47
CA SER A 127 -2.13 -11.25 8.23
C SER A 127 -0.65 -11.16 7.81
N THR A 128 0.16 -10.37 8.51
CA THR A 128 1.58 -10.19 8.19
C THR A 128 2.42 -9.83 9.42
N MET A 129 3.72 -10.12 9.34
CA MET A 129 4.71 -9.64 10.32
C MET A 129 5.33 -8.29 9.90
N LEU A 130 5.01 -7.80 8.70
CA LEU A 130 5.48 -6.51 8.19
C LEU A 130 4.76 -5.35 8.91
N PRO A 131 5.38 -4.16 8.96
CA PRO A 131 4.69 -2.95 9.39
C PRO A 131 3.43 -2.70 8.54
N VAL A 132 2.30 -2.53 9.23
CA VAL A 132 1.06 -2.00 8.65
C VAL A 132 0.94 -0.53 9.04
N THR A 133 0.88 0.37 8.06
CA THR A 133 0.86 1.82 8.26
C THR A 133 -0.36 2.45 7.58
N VAL A 134 -0.67 3.70 7.94
CA VAL A 134 -1.77 4.47 7.33
C VAL A 134 -1.23 5.75 6.71
N LYS A 135 -1.81 6.15 5.58
CA LYS A 135 -1.63 7.48 4.99
C LYS A 135 -2.97 8.22 4.97
N CYS A 136 -3.09 9.24 5.82
CA CYS A 136 -4.20 10.20 5.85
C CYS A 136 -3.94 11.44 4.99
#